data_AF-A0A7Y7ULD1-F1
#
_entry.id   AF-A0A7Y7ULD1-F1
#
_cell.length_a   1.000
_cell.length_b   1.000
_cell.length_c   1.000
_cell.angle_alpha   90.00
_cell.angle_beta   90.00
_cell.angle_gamma   90.00
#
_symmetry.space_group_name_H-M   'P 1'
#
loop_
_entity.id
_entity.type
_entity.pdbx_description
1 polymer ?
#
loop_
_entity_poly.entity_id
_entity_poly.type
_entity_poly.pdbx_seq_one_letter_code
_entity_poly.pdbx_strand_id
1 'polypeptide(L)'
;MKKVLNDKIINIENTPIFDNKFLFSYLESDYIGENIEVFYMSELLKNKENTELLNNLNGKYAMYSEVYSPKDELEIFVQLFNYAIDNNKKIHIIGVTLKEELDILEEYYIKSGFLREDVNCFIPDFKNTFVTVSVNIENLIWRGSDYKANRENIFFIPPVRESGQNKAMFKGLNRGSIAGIYIKNYNDFNIKFLSDSIKNEHILPLTFAKVFKYNLNAIGFKGVEKDLIISY
;
A
#
# COMPACT_ATOMS: atom_id res chain seq x y z
N MET A 1 24.54 -13.89 -2.66
CA MET A 1 23.33 -13.05 -2.77
C MET A 1 22.14 -13.93 -3.18
N LYS A 2 20.94 -13.58 -2.73
CA LYS A 2 19.72 -14.37 -2.94
C LYS A 2 18.68 -13.54 -3.69
N LYS A 3 18.04 -14.06 -4.73
CA LYS A 3 16.92 -13.40 -5.41
C LYS A 3 15.61 -13.83 -4.78
N VAL A 4 14.78 -12.85 -4.41
CA VAL A 4 13.45 -13.09 -3.85
C VAL A 4 12.41 -13.00 -4.95
N LEU A 5 11.68 -14.10 -5.16
CA LEU A 5 10.58 -14.21 -6.11
C LEU A 5 9.23 -14.17 -5.38
N ASN A 6 8.13 -14.31 -6.11
CA ASN A 6 6.78 -14.26 -5.54
C ASN A 6 6.51 -15.40 -4.54
N ASP A 7 7.10 -16.57 -4.74
CA ASP A 7 6.81 -17.79 -3.97
C ASP A 7 8.04 -18.46 -3.37
N LYS A 8 9.24 -18.03 -3.74
CA LYS A 8 10.50 -18.67 -3.34
C LYS A 8 11.69 -17.71 -3.29
N ILE A 9 12.74 -18.16 -2.61
CA ILE A 9 14.05 -17.48 -2.56
C ILE A 9 15.08 -18.41 -3.19
N ILE A 10 15.86 -17.91 -4.14
CA ILE A 10 16.88 -18.67 -4.85
C ILE A 10 18.27 -18.03 -4.69
N ASN A 11 19.33 -18.83 -4.63
CA ASN A 11 20.69 -18.31 -4.69
C ASN A 11 20.99 -17.80 -6.11
N ILE A 12 21.66 -16.65 -6.21
CA ILE A 12 22.14 -16.14 -7.50
C ILE A 12 23.43 -16.87 -7.85
N GLU A 13 23.52 -17.41 -9.07
CA GLU A 13 24.70 -18.08 -9.59
C GLU A 13 25.95 -17.20 -9.45
N ASN A 14 27.11 -17.83 -9.20
CA ASN A 14 28.39 -17.14 -9.01
C ASN A 14 28.44 -16.13 -7.86
N THR A 15 27.53 -16.25 -6.88
CA THR A 15 27.59 -15.47 -5.62
C THR A 15 27.81 -16.37 -4.41
N PRO A 16 28.43 -15.88 -3.32
CA PRO A 16 28.64 -16.69 -2.12
C PRO A 16 27.32 -17.18 -1.53
N ILE A 17 27.27 -18.47 -1.17
CA ILE A 17 26.06 -19.14 -0.63
C ILE A 17 25.64 -18.51 0.71
N PHE A 18 26.62 -18.13 1.53
CA PHE A 18 26.42 -17.54 2.87
C PHE A 18 26.33 -16.01 2.87
N ASP A 19 26.11 -15.38 1.72
CA ASP A 19 25.90 -13.94 1.64
C ASP A 19 24.47 -13.56 2.11
N ASN A 20 24.40 -12.56 2.97
CA ASN A 20 23.17 -12.02 3.58
C ASN A 20 22.49 -10.93 2.73
N LYS A 21 22.93 -10.74 1.48
CA LYS A 21 22.28 -9.84 0.53
C LYS A 21 21.10 -10.51 -0.16
N PHE A 22 19.98 -9.83 -0.17
CA PHE A 22 18.75 -10.22 -0.85
C PHE A 22 18.40 -9.18 -1.92
N LEU A 23 18.19 -9.67 -3.13
CA LEU A 23 17.80 -8.92 -4.32
C LEU A 23 16.28 -9.03 -4.48
N PHE A 24 15.61 -7.89 -4.36
CA PHE A 24 14.20 -7.70 -4.65
C PHE A 24 14.06 -6.94 -5.94
N SER A 25 13.13 -7.36 -6.80
CA SER A 25 12.78 -6.58 -7.99
C SER A 25 11.49 -5.81 -7.70
N TYR A 26 11.46 -4.54 -8.04
CA TYR A 26 10.28 -3.68 -7.94
C TYR A 26 9.88 -3.13 -9.31
N LEU A 27 8.60 -2.78 -9.44
CA LEU A 27 8.04 -2.20 -10.64
C LEU A 27 7.92 -0.69 -10.44
N GLU A 28 8.78 0.08 -11.10
CA GLU A 28 8.59 1.52 -11.27
C GLU A 28 7.51 1.73 -12.34
N SER A 29 6.27 1.93 -11.89
CA SER A 29 5.07 1.95 -12.72
C SER A 29 4.37 3.30 -12.61
N ASP A 30 3.92 3.83 -13.74
CA ASP A 30 2.99 4.95 -13.79
C ASP A 30 1.53 4.50 -13.53
N TYR A 31 1.34 3.23 -13.14
CA TYR A 31 0.04 2.58 -12.92
C TYR A 31 -0.86 2.63 -14.16
N ILE A 32 -0.24 2.59 -15.34
CA ILE A 32 -0.95 2.48 -16.62
C ILE A 32 -1.21 1.00 -16.91
N GLY A 33 -2.48 0.65 -17.08
CA GLY A 33 -2.93 -0.70 -17.41
C GLY A 33 -4.04 -0.68 -18.45
N GLU A 34 -3.99 -1.61 -19.40
CA GLU A 34 -5.09 -1.81 -20.36
C GLU A 34 -6.32 -2.35 -19.61
N ASN A 35 -7.45 -1.66 -19.71
CA ASN A 35 -8.73 -2.01 -19.05
C ASN A 35 -8.70 -1.94 -17.51
N ILE A 36 -7.89 -1.05 -16.93
CA ILE A 36 -7.85 -0.81 -15.49
C ILE A 36 -8.04 0.68 -15.24
N GLU A 37 -9.07 1.05 -14.50
CA GLU A 37 -9.28 2.43 -14.07
C GLU A 37 -8.56 2.66 -12.74
N VAL A 38 -7.67 3.66 -12.70
CA VAL A 38 -6.85 3.96 -11.52
C VAL A 38 -7.35 5.23 -10.85
N PHE A 39 -7.61 5.15 -9.56
CA PHE A 39 -8.09 6.25 -8.74
C PHE A 39 -7.08 6.57 -7.65
N TYR A 40 -6.69 7.84 -7.54
CA TYR A 40 -5.83 8.32 -6.46
C TYR A 40 -6.69 8.93 -5.37
N MET A 41 -6.69 8.32 -4.18
CA MET A 41 -7.43 8.85 -3.03
C MET A 41 -6.97 10.28 -2.68
N SER A 42 -5.69 10.57 -2.90
CA SER A 42 -5.10 11.90 -2.74
C SER A 42 -5.70 12.97 -3.65
N GLU A 43 -6.19 12.61 -4.83
CA GLU A 43 -6.81 13.54 -5.77
C GLU A 43 -8.30 13.71 -5.45
N LEU A 44 -8.98 12.62 -5.11
CA LEU A 44 -10.41 12.63 -4.80
C LEU A 44 -10.70 13.38 -3.49
N LEU A 45 -9.86 13.19 -2.46
CA LEU A 45 -10.01 13.87 -1.17
C LEU A 45 -9.75 15.37 -1.23
N LYS A 46 -8.97 15.88 -2.19
CA LYS A 46 -8.76 17.34 -2.32
C LYS A 46 -10.06 18.11 -2.45
N ASN A 47 -11.06 17.51 -3.09
CA ASN A 47 -12.38 18.12 -3.26
C ASN A 47 -13.24 18.13 -1.97
N LYS A 48 -12.78 17.45 -0.92
CA LYS A 48 -13.43 17.32 0.39
C LYS A 48 -12.64 18.06 1.49
N GLU A 49 -11.70 18.92 1.12
CA GLU A 49 -10.88 19.66 2.08
C GLU A 49 -11.74 20.51 3.02
N ASN A 50 -11.55 20.32 4.33
CA ASN A 50 -12.10 21.22 5.33
C ASN A 50 -11.18 22.45 5.48
N THR A 51 -11.43 23.46 4.62
CA THR A 51 -10.64 24.69 4.60
C THR A 51 -10.70 25.48 5.91
N GLU A 52 -11.84 25.43 6.62
CA GLU A 52 -11.99 26.10 7.91
C GLU A 52 -11.06 25.48 8.94
N LEU A 53 -11.01 24.15 9.02
CA LEU A 53 -10.12 23.46 9.94
C LEU A 53 -8.65 23.67 9.58
N LEU A 54 -8.31 23.59 8.29
CA LEU A 54 -6.94 23.81 7.81
C LEU A 54 -6.40 25.19 8.23
N ASN A 55 -7.22 26.23 8.07
CA ASN A 55 -6.86 27.59 8.46
C ASN A 55 -6.78 27.80 9.99
N ASN A 56 -7.37 26.90 10.78
CA ASN A 56 -7.51 27.03 12.23
C ASN A 56 -6.72 25.97 13.03
N LEU A 57 -5.74 25.27 12.42
CA LEU A 57 -4.96 24.24 13.10
C LEU A 57 -4.23 24.77 14.35
N ASN A 58 -3.78 26.03 14.37
CA ASN A 58 -3.26 26.72 15.57
C ASN A 58 -2.28 25.88 16.43
N GLY A 59 -1.34 25.15 15.80
CA GLY A 59 -0.38 24.28 16.49
C GLY A 59 -0.92 22.90 16.92
N LYS A 60 -2.20 22.62 16.69
CA LYS A 60 -2.83 21.30 16.85
C LYS A 60 -2.66 20.46 15.58
N TYR A 61 -1.40 20.19 15.20
CA TYR A 61 -1.06 19.53 13.93
C TYR A 61 -1.76 18.18 13.73
N ALA A 62 -2.05 17.43 14.80
CA ALA A 62 -2.77 16.17 14.71
C ALA A 62 -4.20 16.32 14.15
N MET A 63 -4.82 17.51 14.25
CA MET A 63 -6.12 17.77 13.63
C MET A 63 -6.05 17.82 12.09
N TYR A 64 -4.86 17.80 11.49
CA TYR A 64 -4.72 17.69 10.04
C TYR A 64 -5.33 16.38 9.50
N SER A 65 -5.41 15.32 10.31
CA SER A 65 -6.14 14.10 9.93
C SER A 65 -7.63 14.34 9.65
N GLU A 66 -8.21 15.39 10.23
CA GLU A 66 -9.62 15.76 10.03
C GLU A 66 -9.81 16.82 8.95
N VAL A 67 -8.72 17.39 8.39
CA VAL A 67 -8.81 18.27 7.21
C VAL A 67 -9.30 17.48 6.00
N TYR A 68 -8.89 16.21 5.91
CA TYR A 68 -9.46 15.22 4.99
C TYR A 68 -9.99 14.07 5.84
N SER A 69 -11.27 14.16 6.20
CA SER A 69 -11.83 13.31 7.26
C SER A 69 -11.79 11.82 6.88
N PRO A 70 -11.61 10.90 7.85
CA PRO A 70 -11.76 9.47 7.60
C PRO A 70 -13.14 9.12 7.02
N LYS A 71 -14.16 9.88 7.39
CA LYS A 71 -15.53 9.69 6.90
C LYS A 71 -15.62 9.93 5.38
N ASP A 72 -15.06 11.03 4.90
CA ASP A 72 -15.07 11.36 3.46
C ASP A 72 -14.25 10.35 2.65
N GLU A 73 -13.09 9.92 3.18
CA GLU A 73 -12.27 8.87 2.56
C GLU A 73 -13.03 7.56 2.41
N LEU A 74 -13.68 7.09 3.49
CA LEU A 74 -14.48 5.87 3.46
C LEU A 74 -15.69 6.01 2.52
N GLU A 75 -16.36 7.17 2.49
CA GLU A 75 -17.46 7.41 1.56
C GLU A 75 -17.02 7.30 0.10
N ILE A 76 -15.89 7.93 -0.25
CA ILE A 76 -15.29 7.84 -1.59
C ILE A 76 -14.93 6.38 -1.91
N PHE A 77 -14.28 5.68 -0.98
CA PHE A 77 -13.91 4.29 -1.18
C PHE A 77 -15.13 3.41 -1.47
N VAL A 78 -16.20 3.53 -0.68
CA VAL A 78 -17.45 2.78 -0.86
C VAL A 78 -18.09 3.09 -2.22
N GLN A 79 -18.08 4.36 -2.64
CA GLN A 79 -18.61 4.74 -3.96
C GLN A 79 -17.81 4.10 -5.10
N LEU A 80 -16.48 4.14 -5.04
CA LEU A 80 -15.61 3.50 -6.03
C LEU A 80 -15.76 1.97 -6.03
N PHE A 81 -15.85 1.37 -4.84
CA PHE A 81 -16.06 -0.05 -4.67
C PHE A 81 -17.36 -0.51 -5.34
N ASN A 82 -18.49 0.14 -5.01
CA ASN A 82 -19.78 -0.18 -5.61
C ASN A 82 -19.79 0.07 -7.12
N TYR A 83 -19.21 1.19 -7.58
CA TYR A 83 -19.05 1.45 -9.00
C TYR A 83 -18.35 0.30 -9.73
N ALA A 84 -17.25 -0.21 -9.19
CA ALA A 84 -16.52 -1.33 -9.79
C ALA A 84 -17.34 -2.61 -9.84
N ILE A 85 -18.04 -2.95 -8.75
CA ILE A 85 -18.88 -4.16 -8.69
C ILE A 85 -20.08 -4.05 -9.62
N ASP A 86 -20.85 -2.97 -9.55
CA ASP A 86 -22.09 -2.78 -10.31
C ASP A 86 -21.85 -2.73 -11.82
N ASN A 87 -20.68 -2.24 -12.24
CA ASN A 87 -20.32 -2.10 -13.65
C ASN A 87 -19.37 -3.19 -14.15
N ASN A 88 -19.01 -4.18 -13.33
CA ASN A 88 -17.97 -5.19 -13.62
C ASN A 88 -16.67 -4.55 -14.14
N LYS A 89 -16.27 -3.44 -13.50
CA LYS A 89 -15.09 -2.67 -13.88
C LYS A 89 -13.92 -3.04 -13.01
N LYS A 90 -12.78 -3.29 -13.65
CA LYS A 90 -11.52 -3.48 -12.95
C LYS A 90 -10.94 -2.12 -12.59
N ILE A 91 -10.79 -1.89 -11.29
CA ILE A 91 -10.24 -0.65 -10.73
C ILE A 91 -9.07 -0.93 -9.80
N HIS A 92 -8.24 0.09 -9.64
CA HIS A 92 -7.20 0.13 -8.61
C HIS A 92 -7.27 1.45 -7.84
N ILE A 93 -7.37 1.36 -6.52
CA ILE A 93 -7.43 2.53 -5.64
C ILE A 93 -6.08 2.69 -4.94
N ILE A 94 -5.42 3.81 -5.19
CA ILE A 94 -4.12 4.14 -4.61
C ILE A 94 -4.31 5.03 -3.39
N GLY A 95 -3.68 4.65 -2.29
CA GLY A 95 -3.57 5.44 -1.07
C GLY A 95 -4.66 5.16 -0.05
N VAL A 96 -5.18 3.94 0.06
CA VAL A 96 -6.10 3.59 1.16
C VAL A 96 -5.40 3.74 2.52
N THR A 97 -6.10 4.21 3.54
CA THR A 97 -5.51 4.43 4.87
C THR A 97 -6.35 3.91 6.03
N LEU A 98 -7.55 3.41 5.78
CA LEU A 98 -8.50 3.02 6.81
C LEU A 98 -8.69 1.49 6.86
N LYS A 99 -8.79 0.97 8.08
CA LYS A 99 -9.10 -0.42 8.39
C LYS A 99 -10.47 -0.78 7.83
N GLU A 100 -11.41 0.15 7.89
CA GLU A 100 -12.76 -0.02 7.38
C GLU A 100 -12.78 -0.29 5.85
N GLU A 101 -11.90 0.36 5.09
CA GLU A 101 -11.71 0.08 3.66
C GLU A 101 -11.18 -1.36 3.44
N LEU A 102 -10.24 -1.78 4.27
CA LEU A 102 -9.72 -3.15 4.24
C LEU A 102 -10.77 -4.18 4.65
N ASP A 103 -11.59 -3.89 5.66
CA ASP A 103 -12.65 -4.80 6.12
C ASP A 103 -13.65 -5.06 4.97
N ILE A 104 -14.03 -4.02 4.22
CA ILE A 104 -14.88 -4.14 3.02
C ILE A 104 -14.18 -4.98 1.93
N LEU A 105 -12.93 -4.68 1.63
CA LEU A 105 -12.15 -5.39 0.61
C LEU A 105 -11.96 -6.87 0.96
N GLU A 106 -11.63 -7.15 2.22
CA GLU A 106 -11.42 -8.50 2.73
C GLU A 106 -12.73 -9.30 2.72
N GLU A 107 -13.88 -8.69 3.06
CA GLU A 107 -15.19 -9.34 2.92
C GLU A 107 -15.48 -9.74 1.47
N TYR A 108 -15.16 -8.88 0.52
CA TYR A 108 -15.27 -9.19 -0.91
C TYR A 108 -14.33 -10.34 -1.33
N TYR A 109 -13.08 -10.35 -0.85
CA TYR A 109 -12.16 -11.43 -1.12
C TYR A 109 -12.58 -12.76 -0.48
N ILE A 110 -13.19 -12.73 0.71
CA ILE A 110 -13.79 -13.91 1.35
C ILE A 110 -14.92 -14.44 0.46
N LYS A 111 -15.87 -13.59 0.06
CA LYS A 111 -16.98 -13.95 -0.83
C LYS A 111 -16.51 -14.48 -2.19
N SER A 112 -15.34 -14.05 -2.64
CA SER A 112 -14.70 -14.51 -3.88
C SER A 112 -13.86 -15.78 -3.72
N GLY A 113 -13.75 -16.35 -2.51
CA GLY A 113 -13.01 -17.59 -2.26
C GLY A 113 -11.49 -17.43 -2.19
N PHE A 114 -10.98 -16.23 -1.94
CA PHE A 114 -9.53 -15.95 -1.93
C PHE A 114 -8.88 -16.13 -0.55
N LEU A 115 -9.65 -16.37 0.51
CA LEU A 115 -9.10 -16.62 1.85
C LEU A 115 -8.56 -18.05 1.97
N ARG A 116 -7.30 -18.17 2.36
CA ARG A 116 -6.68 -19.42 2.84
C ARG A 116 -6.86 -19.52 4.35
N GLU A 117 -7.88 -20.27 4.78
CA GLU A 117 -8.24 -20.40 6.19
C GLU A 117 -7.13 -21.03 7.05
N ASP A 118 -6.32 -21.93 6.46
CA ASP A 118 -5.23 -22.63 7.14
C ASP A 118 -4.11 -21.71 7.63
N VAL A 119 -3.89 -20.60 6.92
CA VAL A 119 -2.84 -19.62 7.23
C VAL A 119 -3.38 -18.20 7.47
N ASN A 120 -4.70 -18.02 7.38
CA ASN A 120 -5.42 -16.75 7.56
C ASN A 120 -4.85 -15.61 6.70
N CYS A 121 -4.56 -15.92 5.44
CA CYS A 121 -4.04 -15.00 4.42
C CYS A 121 -4.89 -15.06 3.15
N PHE A 122 -4.92 -13.98 2.40
CA PHE A 122 -5.53 -13.87 1.10
C PHE A 122 -4.55 -14.22 -0.01
N ILE A 123 -5.05 -14.94 -1.02
CA ILE A 123 -4.39 -15.15 -2.30
C ILE A 123 -5.36 -14.70 -3.39
N PRO A 124 -5.59 -13.38 -3.55
CA PRO A 124 -6.51 -12.87 -4.56
C PRO A 124 -6.02 -13.23 -5.96
N ASP A 125 -6.94 -13.62 -6.83
CA ASP A 125 -6.66 -13.67 -8.25
C ASP A 125 -6.69 -12.26 -8.84
N PHE A 126 -5.58 -11.53 -8.63
CA PHE A 126 -5.44 -10.14 -9.04
C PHE A 126 -5.65 -9.90 -10.55
N LYS A 127 -5.58 -10.95 -11.37
CA LYS A 127 -5.92 -10.86 -12.79
C LYS A 127 -7.42 -10.63 -13.00
N ASN A 128 -8.27 -11.29 -12.21
CA ASN A 128 -9.71 -11.35 -12.41
C ASN A 128 -10.51 -10.56 -11.35
N THR A 129 -9.90 -10.19 -10.24
CA THR A 129 -10.49 -9.31 -9.23
C THR A 129 -10.84 -7.93 -9.79
N PHE A 130 -12.02 -7.42 -9.43
CA PHE A 130 -12.48 -6.09 -9.86
C PHE A 130 -11.90 -4.95 -9.03
N VAL A 131 -11.74 -5.11 -7.72
CA VAL A 131 -11.22 -4.03 -6.86
C VAL A 131 -9.90 -4.45 -6.24
N THR A 132 -8.86 -3.65 -6.45
CA THR A 132 -7.55 -3.83 -5.82
C THR A 132 -7.08 -2.50 -5.23
N VAL A 133 -6.21 -2.57 -4.22
CA VAL A 133 -5.74 -1.37 -3.50
C VAL A 133 -4.24 -1.36 -3.32
N SER A 134 -3.66 -0.15 -3.26
CA SER A 134 -2.31 0.09 -2.77
C SER A 134 -2.33 1.13 -1.65
N VAL A 135 -1.33 1.09 -0.78
CA VAL A 135 -1.10 2.11 0.26
C VAL A 135 0.07 3.00 -0.16
N ASN A 136 0.04 4.29 0.20
CA ASN A 136 1.21 5.13 -0.01
C ASN A 136 2.28 4.79 1.03
N ILE A 137 3.55 4.84 0.62
CA ILE A 137 4.67 4.61 1.55
C ILE A 137 4.69 5.61 2.70
N GLU A 138 4.30 6.86 2.48
CA GLU A 138 4.25 7.89 3.51
C GLU A 138 3.24 7.53 4.61
N ASN A 139 2.11 6.90 4.26
CA ASN A 139 1.11 6.41 5.21
C ASN A 139 1.56 5.17 6.00
N LEU A 140 2.62 4.48 5.54
CA LEU A 140 3.29 3.42 6.29
C LEU A 140 4.37 3.96 7.22
N ILE A 141 5.13 4.96 6.76
CA ILE A 141 6.23 5.59 7.50
C ILE A 141 5.70 6.32 8.74
N TRP A 142 4.70 7.18 8.54
CA TRP A 142 4.22 8.09 9.57
C TRP A 142 2.97 7.56 10.26
N ARG A 143 2.85 7.86 11.56
CA ARG A 143 1.71 7.52 12.41
C ARG A 143 1.19 8.76 13.12
N GLY A 144 -0.06 8.75 13.57
CA GLY A 144 -0.66 9.91 14.22
C GLY A 144 0.13 10.44 15.43
N SER A 145 0.88 9.59 16.13
CA SER A 145 1.79 10.01 17.20
C SER A 145 2.92 10.95 16.74
N ASP A 146 3.29 10.89 15.46
CA ASP A 146 4.44 11.58 14.89
C ASP A 146 4.14 13.04 14.55
N TYR A 147 2.86 13.45 14.54
CA TYR A 147 2.47 14.86 14.36
C TYR A 147 3.10 15.79 15.41
N LYS A 148 3.30 15.31 16.65
CA LYS A 148 3.92 16.13 17.70
C LYS A 148 5.36 16.52 17.36
N ALA A 149 6.12 15.59 16.79
CA ALA A 149 7.52 15.78 16.47
C ALA A 149 7.71 16.45 15.09
N ASN A 150 6.93 16.03 14.09
CA ASN A 150 7.14 16.43 12.71
C ASN A 150 6.24 17.60 12.25
N ARG A 151 5.12 17.84 12.93
CA ARG A 151 4.22 18.96 12.67
C ARG A 151 3.75 18.98 11.20
N GLU A 152 3.83 20.12 10.53
CA GLU A 152 3.46 20.32 9.13
C GLU A 152 4.32 19.57 8.11
N ASN A 153 5.49 19.04 8.50
CA ASN A 153 6.36 18.29 7.58
C ASN A 153 5.76 16.95 7.12
N ILE A 154 4.72 16.48 7.80
CA ILE A 154 3.99 15.26 7.44
C ILE A 154 2.55 15.55 7.01
N PHE A 155 2.31 16.76 6.49
CA PHE A 155 1.03 17.12 5.87
C PHE A 155 1.03 16.66 4.41
N PHE A 156 0.26 15.61 4.14
CA PHE A 156 0.02 15.06 2.81
C PHE A 156 -1.34 14.38 2.74
N ILE A 157 -1.76 13.96 1.54
CA ILE A 157 -3.09 13.40 1.30
C ILE A 157 -2.93 11.98 0.71
N PRO A 158 -3.64 10.97 1.23
CA PRO A 158 -4.49 11.04 2.43
C PRO A 158 -3.65 11.22 3.69
N PRO A 159 -4.19 11.90 4.72
CA PRO A 159 -3.40 12.32 5.86
C PRO A 159 -2.95 11.14 6.72
N VAL A 160 -1.92 11.38 7.53
CA VAL A 160 -1.48 10.40 8.51
C VAL A 160 -2.62 10.11 9.47
N ARG A 161 -2.96 8.82 9.58
CA ARG A 161 -4.00 8.30 10.46
C ARG A 161 -3.43 7.86 11.80
N GLU A 162 -4.31 7.59 12.75
CA GLU A 162 -3.93 7.04 14.05
C GLU A 162 -3.17 5.70 13.92
N SER A 163 -2.41 5.34 14.95
CA SER A 163 -1.53 4.16 14.92
C SER A 163 -2.27 2.84 14.68
N GLY A 164 -3.56 2.74 15.02
CA GLY A 164 -4.38 1.55 14.73
C GLY A 164 -4.58 1.33 13.22
N GLN A 165 -4.80 2.41 12.49
CA GLN A 165 -5.01 2.41 11.05
C GLN A 165 -3.71 2.05 10.30
N ASN A 166 -2.58 2.65 10.69
CA ASN A 166 -1.26 2.28 10.16
C ASN A 166 -0.93 0.79 10.39
N LYS A 167 -1.21 0.26 11.59
CA LYS A 167 -1.05 -1.18 11.87
C LYS A 167 -1.96 -2.05 10.99
N ALA A 168 -3.18 -1.60 10.71
CA ALA A 168 -4.09 -2.30 9.80
C ALA A 168 -3.51 -2.39 8.38
N MET A 169 -2.85 -1.33 7.88
CA MET A 169 -2.17 -1.37 6.57
C MET A 169 -1.05 -2.40 6.54
N PHE A 170 -0.16 -2.43 7.53
CA PHE A 170 0.87 -3.48 7.62
C PHE A 170 0.27 -4.89 7.70
N LYS A 171 -0.82 -5.05 8.46
CA LYS A 171 -1.55 -6.33 8.54
C LYS A 171 -2.13 -6.72 7.18
N GLY A 172 -2.73 -5.78 6.46
CA GLY A 172 -3.30 -6.02 5.12
C GLY A 172 -2.24 -6.40 4.08
N LEU A 173 -1.07 -5.76 4.12
CA LEU A 173 0.09 -6.15 3.31
C LEU A 173 0.50 -7.60 3.61
N ASN A 174 0.74 -7.93 4.88
CA ASN A 174 1.19 -9.26 5.28
C ASN A 174 0.14 -10.36 5.07
N ARG A 175 -1.16 -10.03 5.17
CA ARG A 175 -2.26 -10.93 4.82
C ARG A 175 -2.47 -11.06 3.32
N GLY A 176 -1.89 -10.18 2.50
CA GLY A 176 -2.07 -10.21 1.04
C GLY A 176 -3.38 -9.59 0.54
N SER A 177 -4.11 -8.84 1.38
CA SER A 177 -5.30 -8.09 0.95
C SER A 177 -4.92 -6.79 0.21
N ILE A 178 -3.79 -6.19 0.58
CA ILE A 178 -3.25 -5.01 -0.11
C ILE A 178 -2.31 -5.47 -1.23
N ALA A 179 -2.58 -5.01 -2.45
CA ALA A 179 -1.88 -5.46 -3.63
C ALA A 179 -0.50 -4.80 -3.77
N GLY A 180 -0.33 -3.56 -3.34
CA GLY A 180 0.91 -2.81 -3.57
C GLY A 180 1.23 -1.74 -2.54
N ILE A 181 2.48 -1.28 -2.60
CA ILE A 181 2.94 -0.07 -1.93
C ILE A 181 3.27 0.95 -3.02
N TYR A 182 2.53 2.05 -3.05
CA TYR A 182 2.75 3.15 -3.96
C TYR A 182 3.87 4.05 -3.44
N ILE A 183 4.86 4.31 -4.30
CA ILE A 183 6.00 5.17 -4.00
C ILE A 183 6.10 6.18 -5.13
N LYS A 184 5.74 7.43 -4.83
CA LYS A 184 5.84 8.51 -5.82
C LYS A 184 7.30 8.83 -6.15
N ASN A 185 8.15 8.88 -5.12
CA ASN A 185 9.55 9.26 -5.24
C ASN A 185 10.43 8.21 -4.53
N TYR A 186 11.24 7.48 -5.31
CA TYR A 186 12.24 6.58 -4.78
C TYR A 186 13.47 7.39 -4.33
N ASN A 187 13.53 7.72 -3.04
CA ASN A 187 14.65 8.41 -2.42
C ASN A 187 15.29 7.54 -1.32
N ASP A 188 16.49 7.93 -0.86
CA ASP A 188 17.23 7.17 0.15
C ASP A 188 16.45 6.95 1.45
N PHE A 189 15.60 7.90 1.84
CA PHE A 189 14.77 7.79 3.03
C PHE A 189 13.72 6.68 2.91
N ASN A 190 12.99 6.67 1.79
CA ASN A 190 11.99 5.65 1.47
C ASN A 190 12.63 4.27 1.33
N ILE A 191 13.76 4.17 0.62
CA ILE A 191 14.51 2.91 0.47
C ILE A 191 15.00 2.39 1.83
N LYS A 192 15.53 3.27 2.68
CA LYS A 192 15.96 2.89 4.03
C LYS A 192 14.80 2.37 4.87
N PHE A 193 13.66 3.05 4.86
CA PHE A 193 12.47 2.61 5.58
C PHE A 193 12.01 1.21 5.15
N LEU A 194 12.01 0.93 3.85
CA LEU A 194 11.64 -0.39 3.32
C LEU A 194 12.63 -1.47 3.73
N SER A 195 13.93 -1.17 3.66
CA SER A 195 14.99 -2.05 4.18
C SER A 195 14.77 -2.36 5.66
N ASP A 196 14.52 -1.34 6.48
CA ASP A 196 14.29 -1.49 7.92
C ASP A 196 13.00 -2.26 8.21
N SER A 197 11.95 -2.08 7.40
CA SER A 197 10.68 -2.81 7.53
C SER A 197 10.86 -4.31 7.28
N ILE A 198 11.76 -4.69 6.37
CA ILE A 198 12.08 -6.09 6.12
C ILE A 198 12.98 -6.65 7.23
N LYS A 199 14.04 -5.92 7.62
CA LYS A 199 15.00 -6.36 8.65
C LYS A 199 14.35 -6.57 10.02
N ASN A 200 13.39 -5.73 10.36
CA ASN A 200 12.65 -5.80 11.61
C ASN A 200 11.36 -6.63 11.48
N GLU A 201 11.20 -7.38 10.38
CA GLU A 201 10.07 -8.29 10.14
C GLU A 201 8.68 -7.63 10.20
N HIS A 202 8.60 -6.31 9.94
CA HIS A 202 7.32 -5.62 9.76
C HIS A 202 6.63 -6.05 8.45
N ILE A 203 7.42 -6.40 7.44
CA ILE A 203 6.94 -7.01 6.19
C ILE A 203 7.80 -8.23 5.88
N LEU A 204 7.14 -9.37 5.63
CA LEU A 204 7.86 -10.60 5.28
C LEU A 204 8.54 -10.46 3.89
N PRO A 205 9.72 -11.07 3.65
CA PRO A 205 10.43 -10.90 2.37
C PRO A 205 9.61 -11.31 1.14
N LEU A 206 8.91 -12.44 1.19
CA LEU A 206 8.06 -12.87 0.07
C LEU A 206 6.87 -11.92 -0.14
N THR A 207 6.27 -11.42 0.94
CA THR A 207 5.22 -10.40 0.88
C THR A 207 5.74 -9.13 0.23
N PHE A 208 6.93 -8.68 0.64
CA PHE A 208 7.59 -7.51 0.08
C PHE A 208 7.78 -7.66 -1.43
N ALA A 209 8.32 -8.79 -1.89
CA ALA A 209 8.49 -9.05 -3.32
C ALA A 209 7.15 -9.00 -4.08
N LYS A 210 6.09 -9.57 -3.50
CA LYS A 210 4.74 -9.55 -4.09
C LYS A 210 4.21 -8.12 -4.27
N VAL A 211 4.22 -7.31 -3.20
CA VAL A 211 3.60 -5.97 -3.20
C VAL A 211 4.40 -4.93 -4.00
N PHE A 212 5.69 -5.16 -4.24
CA PHE A 212 6.52 -4.27 -5.05
C PHE A 212 6.48 -4.55 -6.55
N LYS A 213 6.07 -5.76 -6.96
CA LYS A 213 6.14 -6.16 -8.37
C LYS A 213 5.07 -7.17 -8.78
N TYR A 214 5.08 -8.36 -8.18
CA TYR A 214 4.34 -9.48 -8.75
C TYR A 214 2.83 -9.29 -8.74
N ASN A 215 2.29 -8.67 -7.68
CA ASN A 215 0.87 -8.34 -7.62
C ASN A 215 0.51 -7.28 -8.66
N LEU A 216 1.31 -6.23 -8.81
CA LEU A 216 1.08 -5.17 -9.80
C LEU A 216 1.09 -5.72 -11.23
N ASN A 217 2.05 -6.59 -11.55
CA ASN A 217 2.09 -7.30 -12.82
C ASN A 217 0.86 -8.20 -13.02
N ALA A 218 0.41 -8.92 -11.98
CA ALA A 218 -0.77 -9.77 -12.05
C ALA A 218 -2.06 -8.96 -12.24
N ILE A 219 -2.13 -7.75 -11.67
CA ILE A 219 -3.20 -6.79 -11.93
C ILE A 219 -3.21 -6.38 -13.40
N GLY A 220 -2.04 -6.23 -14.02
CA GLY A 220 -1.86 -5.87 -15.43
C GLY A 220 -1.15 -4.53 -15.62
N PHE A 221 -0.56 -3.96 -14.56
CA PHE A 221 0.27 -2.78 -14.67
C PHE A 221 1.60 -3.11 -15.33
N LYS A 222 2.06 -2.17 -16.17
CA LYS A 222 3.37 -2.21 -16.82
C LYS A 222 4.27 -1.14 -16.21
N GLY A 223 5.57 -1.35 -16.26
CA GLY A 223 6.56 -0.42 -15.71
C GLY A 223 7.98 -0.88 -16.00
N VAL A 224 8.94 -0.10 -15.51
CA VAL A 224 10.35 -0.46 -15.58
C VAL A 224 10.70 -1.30 -14.36
N GLU A 225 11.21 -2.51 -14.60
CA GLU A 225 11.75 -3.33 -13.52
C GLU A 225 13.07 -2.73 -13.02
N LYS A 226 13.15 -2.57 -11.71
CA LYS A 226 14.32 -2.09 -11.00
C LYS A 226 14.66 -3.05 -9.88
N ASP A 227 15.88 -2.95 -9.39
CA ASP A 227 16.41 -3.82 -8.36
C ASP A 227 16.68 -3.05 -7.06
N LEU A 228 16.35 -3.69 -5.94
CA LEU A 228 16.63 -3.24 -4.59
C LEU A 228 17.41 -4.33 -3.86
N ILE A 229 18.62 -3.99 -3.40
CA ILE A 229 19.47 -4.91 -2.63
C ILE A 229 19.38 -4.54 -1.15
N ILE A 230 19.00 -5.51 -0.33
CA ILE A 230 18.93 -5.37 1.13
C ILE A 230 19.92 -6.34 1.77
N SER A 231 20.77 -5.82 2.65
CA SER A 231 21.78 -6.61 3.38
C SER A 231 21.30 -6.83 4.81
N TYR A 232 21.15 -8.09 5.22
CA TYR A 232 20.82 -8.50 6.60
C TYR A 232 22.04 -8.60 7.49
#